data_AF-A0A3N7GSA1-F1
#
_entry.id   AF-A0A3N7GSA1-F1
#
_cell.length_a   1.000
_cell.length_b   1.000
_cell.length_c   1.000
_cell.angle_alpha   90.00
_cell.angle_beta   90.00
_cell.angle_gamma   90.00
#
_symmetry.space_group_name_H-M   'P 1'
#
loop_
_entity.id
_entity.type
_entity.pdbx_description
1 polymer ?
#
loop_
_entity_poly.entity_id
_entity_poly.type
_entity_poly.pdbx_seq_one_letter_code
_entity_poly.pdbx_strand_id
1 'polypeptide(L)'
;EEQEISLYIRPFMIATEPRLGVKVSDEYLFCIVCTPMGLYYSEPVRLKVETDFVRAAEGGVGYAKCGGNYGAAFYPAQQAKIQGYDQVIWTDAKTHEYIEEAGTMNIAIVMDNRLITPKLSTSILDGVTRSSIIQIAKDLGMIVEERKVQLQELIDEFQSGKKIEIFGVGTAAVISPVKCINILGTEYYPYTANDATMFKLKKQLNDIRKGRSSDKYNWNWFI
;
A
#
# COMPACT_ATOMS: atom_id res chain seq x y z
N GLU A 1 -24.60 -12.03 -3.80
CA GLU A 1 -23.31 -11.33 -3.97
C GLU A 1 -22.26 -12.35 -4.36
N GLU A 2 -21.49 -12.07 -5.40
CA GLU A 2 -20.42 -12.95 -5.86
C GLU A 2 -19.26 -12.87 -4.85
N GLN A 3 -18.90 -13.97 -4.21
CA GLN A 3 -17.82 -13.97 -3.22
C GLN A 3 -16.51 -13.51 -3.90
N GLU A 4 -15.85 -12.49 -3.33
CA GLU A 4 -14.50 -12.10 -3.78
C GLU A 4 -13.48 -13.14 -3.32
N ILE A 5 -13.30 -14.18 -4.14
CA ILE A 5 -12.31 -15.24 -3.92
C ILE A 5 -11.25 -15.16 -5.01
N SER A 6 -10.00 -15.42 -4.64
CA SER A 6 -8.87 -15.54 -5.55
C SER A 6 -7.93 -16.66 -5.12
N LEU A 7 -7.11 -17.18 -6.04
CA LEU A 7 -5.97 -18.01 -5.69
C LEU A 7 -4.74 -17.11 -5.56
N TYR A 8 -4.22 -16.98 -4.35
CA TYR A 8 -3.02 -16.20 -4.11
C TYR A 8 -1.78 -17.06 -4.34
N ILE A 9 -0.91 -16.59 -5.24
CA ILE A 9 0.33 -17.25 -5.64
C ILE A 9 1.48 -16.57 -4.88
N ARG A 10 2.27 -17.34 -4.13
CA ARG A 10 3.42 -16.88 -3.36
C ARG A 10 4.71 -17.53 -3.89
N PRO A 11 5.34 -16.96 -4.92
CA PRO A 11 6.72 -17.27 -5.25
C PRO A 11 7.64 -16.73 -4.14
N PHE A 12 8.65 -17.49 -3.77
CA PHE A 12 9.70 -17.03 -2.87
C PHE A 12 11.02 -17.76 -3.16
N MET A 13 12.11 -17.14 -2.72
CA MET A 13 13.47 -17.67 -2.86
C MET A 13 14.21 -17.50 -1.53
N ILE A 14 14.97 -18.52 -1.13
CA ILE A 14 15.82 -18.50 0.07
C ILE A 14 17.21 -19.03 -0.25
N ALA A 15 18.23 -18.50 0.43
CA ALA A 15 19.58 -19.06 0.41
C ALA A 15 19.64 -20.34 1.26
N THR A 16 20.28 -21.39 0.75
CA THR A 16 20.30 -22.72 1.39
C THR A 16 21.69 -23.30 1.58
N GLU A 17 22.75 -22.60 1.16
CA GLU A 17 24.14 -23.06 1.33
C GLU A 17 24.42 -23.38 2.81
N PRO A 18 24.94 -24.59 3.13
CA PRO A 18 25.18 -25.04 4.50
C PRO A 18 26.44 -24.40 5.09
N ARG A 19 26.39 -23.08 5.34
CA ARG A 19 27.55 -22.28 5.77
C ARG A 19 27.16 -21.21 6.79
N LEU A 20 28.02 -21.01 7.79
CA LEU A 20 27.84 -19.99 8.84
C LEU A 20 28.46 -18.63 8.52
N GLY A 21 29.44 -18.57 7.60
CA GLY A 21 30.09 -17.32 7.22
C GLY A 21 29.16 -16.40 6.43
N VAL A 22 29.20 -15.09 6.73
CA VAL A 22 28.37 -14.09 6.05
C VAL A 22 28.93 -13.81 4.65
N LYS A 23 28.23 -14.28 3.61
CA LYS A 23 28.50 -13.98 2.20
C LYS A 23 27.22 -14.10 1.37
N VAL A 24 27.29 -13.68 0.10
CA VAL A 24 26.28 -14.04 -0.90
C VAL A 24 26.33 -15.56 -1.10
N SER A 25 25.16 -16.21 -1.08
CA SER A 25 25.06 -17.66 -1.18
C SER A 25 25.35 -18.14 -2.60
N ASP A 26 25.91 -19.34 -2.74
CA ASP A 26 26.05 -20.01 -4.05
C ASP A 26 24.89 -20.98 -4.34
N GLU A 27 24.02 -21.23 -3.36
CA GLU A 27 22.90 -22.18 -3.45
C GLU A 27 21.59 -21.53 -3.00
N TYR A 28 20.56 -21.65 -3.85
CA TYR A 28 19.24 -21.08 -3.59
C TYR A 28 18.14 -22.09 -3.86
N LEU A 29 17.08 -22.04 -3.04
CA LEU A 29 15.83 -22.75 -3.28
C LEU A 29 14.76 -21.75 -3.72
N PHE A 30 14.15 -22.01 -4.88
CA PHE A 30 12.95 -21.32 -5.34
C PHE A 30 11.73 -22.22 -5.18
N CYS A 31 10.66 -21.68 -4.58
CA CYS A 31 9.41 -22.38 -4.38
C CYS A 31 8.21 -21.49 -4.68
N ILE A 32 7.09 -22.12 -5.04
CA ILE A 32 5.80 -21.45 -5.21
C ILE A 32 4.79 -22.18 -4.31
N VAL A 33 4.07 -21.42 -3.50
CA VAL A 33 2.94 -21.90 -2.71
C VAL A 33 1.68 -21.16 -3.13
N CYS A 34 0.56 -21.87 -3.25
CA CYS A 34 -0.73 -21.29 -3.60
C CYS A 34 -1.74 -21.49 -2.47
N THR A 35 -2.57 -20.48 -2.19
CA THR A 35 -3.63 -20.56 -1.18
C THR A 35 -4.89 -19.86 -1.68
N PRO A 36 -6.10 -20.42 -1.48
CA PRO A 36 -7.32 -19.66 -1.69
C PRO A 36 -7.36 -18.48 -0.70
N MET A 37 -7.84 -17.33 -1.17
CA MET A 37 -7.96 -16.10 -0.40
C MET A 37 -9.34 -15.48 -0.61
N GLY A 38 -9.97 -15.06 0.50
CA GLY A 38 -11.16 -14.21 0.50
C GLY A 38 -10.81 -12.74 0.72
N LEU A 39 -11.75 -11.98 1.27
CA LEU A 39 -11.55 -10.58 1.65
C LEU A 39 -10.42 -10.43 2.67
N TYR A 40 -9.53 -9.47 2.43
CA TYR A 40 -8.38 -9.21 3.30
C TYR A 40 -8.73 -8.32 4.50
N TYR A 41 -9.43 -7.21 4.25
CA TYR A 41 -10.05 -6.37 5.28
C TYR A 41 -11.55 -6.31 5.01
N SER A 42 -12.37 -6.58 6.03
CA SER A 42 -13.83 -6.45 5.95
C SER A 42 -14.29 -5.01 6.14
N GLU A 43 -13.51 -4.18 6.83
CA GLU A 43 -13.84 -2.81 7.21
C GLU A 43 -12.71 -1.84 6.83
N PRO A 44 -13.02 -0.54 6.62
CA PRO A 44 -12.00 0.50 6.48
C PRO A 44 -11.00 0.52 7.65
N VAL A 45 -9.71 0.60 7.34
CA VAL A 45 -8.63 0.46 8.33
C VAL A 45 -8.38 1.74 9.11
N ARG A 46 -8.03 1.60 10.39
CA ARG A 46 -7.54 2.68 11.25
C ARG A 46 -6.02 2.70 11.19
N LEU A 47 -5.42 3.83 10.86
CA LEU A 47 -3.97 3.95 10.70
C LEU A 47 -3.37 4.91 11.72
N LYS A 48 -2.14 4.62 12.16
CA LYS A 48 -1.33 5.53 12.99
C LYS A 48 -0.06 5.93 12.25
N VAL A 49 0.22 7.23 12.15
CA VAL A 49 1.51 7.70 11.64
C VAL A 49 2.63 7.30 12.59
N GLU A 50 3.63 6.61 12.05
CA GLU A 50 4.81 6.17 12.79
C GLU A 50 5.92 7.21 12.67
N THR A 51 6.50 7.60 13.81
CA THR A 51 7.52 8.66 13.95
C THR A 51 8.73 8.23 14.77
N ASP A 52 8.70 7.02 15.35
CA ASP A 52 9.79 6.46 16.15
C ASP A 52 10.52 5.34 15.39
N PHE A 53 9.78 4.56 14.60
CA PHE A 53 10.32 3.46 13.81
C PHE A 53 10.34 3.76 12.31
N VAL A 54 11.29 3.16 11.61
CA VAL A 54 11.43 3.30 10.15
C VAL A 54 11.25 1.95 9.47
N ARG A 55 10.55 1.95 8.34
CA ARG A 55 10.39 0.75 7.51
C ARG A 55 11.65 0.47 6.69
N ALA A 56 12.18 1.53 6.09
CA ALA A 56 13.35 1.52 5.24
C ALA A 56 13.97 2.91 5.20
N ALA A 57 15.28 2.98 5.02
CA ALA A 57 16.00 4.23 4.77
C ALA A 57 16.35 4.37 3.28
N GLU A 58 16.52 5.61 2.80
CA GLU A 58 17.09 5.85 1.48
C GLU A 58 18.48 5.20 1.35
N GLY A 59 18.77 4.57 0.20
CA GLY A 59 19.94 3.71 -0.01
C GLY A 59 19.80 2.27 0.50
N GLY A 60 18.75 1.96 1.26
CA GLY A 60 18.45 0.62 1.76
C GLY A 60 17.74 -0.30 0.75
N VAL A 61 17.17 -1.39 1.28
CA VAL A 61 16.48 -2.44 0.48
C VAL A 61 14.96 -2.32 0.54
N GLY A 62 14.42 -1.14 0.89
CA GLY A 62 12.99 -0.93 1.07
C GLY A 62 12.17 -1.20 -0.19
N TYR A 63 12.73 -0.91 -1.36
CA TYR A 63 12.13 -1.16 -2.67
C TYR A 63 11.97 -2.66 -2.99
N ALA A 64 12.73 -3.53 -2.34
CA ALA A 64 12.72 -4.97 -2.57
C ALA A 64 11.68 -5.67 -1.69
N LYS A 65 11.00 -6.67 -2.25
CA LYS A 65 10.08 -7.54 -1.50
C LYS A 65 10.82 -8.64 -0.72
N CYS A 66 11.71 -8.23 0.20
CA CYS A 66 12.53 -9.15 0.99
C CYS A 66 11.96 -9.36 2.39
N GLY A 67 12.17 -10.56 2.96
CA GLY A 67 11.61 -10.94 4.27
C GLY A 67 12.06 -10.06 5.43
N GLY A 68 13.29 -9.53 5.38
CA GLY A 68 13.85 -8.65 6.42
C GLY A 68 13.02 -7.38 6.63
N ASN A 69 12.53 -6.76 5.55
CA ASN A 69 11.67 -5.57 5.63
C ASN A 69 10.38 -5.85 6.42
N TYR A 70 9.80 -7.05 6.26
CA TYR A 70 8.59 -7.44 6.99
C TYR A 70 8.89 -7.80 8.45
N GLY A 71 9.99 -8.50 8.71
CA GLY A 71 10.39 -8.87 10.07
C GLY A 71 10.56 -7.67 10.99
N ALA A 72 11.23 -6.61 10.50
CA ALA A 72 11.40 -5.37 11.25
C ALA A 72 10.09 -4.59 11.47
N ALA A 73 9.12 -4.74 10.57
CA ALA A 73 7.86 -4.01 10.59
C ALA A 73 6.84 -4.52 11.62
N PHE A 74 6.97 -5.78 12.09
CA PHE A 74 5.95 -6.39 12.94
C PHE A 74 5.85 -5.78 14.34
N TYR A 75 6.97 -5.41 14.95
CA TYR A 75 6.95 -4.81 16.29
C TYR A 75 6.23 -3.45 16.32
N PRO A 76 6.57 -2.48 15.44
CA PRO A 76 5.83 -1.20 15.37
C PRO A 76 4.34 -1.40 15.04
N ALA A 77 4.01 -2.29 14.09
CA ALA A 77 2.62 -2.62 13.76
C ALA A 77 1.86 -3.20 14.96
N GLN A 78 2.52 -4.03 15.79
CA GLN A 78 1.93 -4.55 17.02
C GLN A 78 1.69 -3.44 18.05
N GLN A 79 2.61 -2.47 18.19
CA GLN A 79 2.42 -1.32 19.08
C GLN A 79 1.22 -0.47 18.66
N ALA A 80 1.07 -0.20 17.37
CA ALA A 80 -0.11 0.50 16.84
C ALA A 80 -1.41 -0.28 17.12
N LYS A 81 -1.37 -1.61 16.99
CA LYS A 81 -2.51 -2.49 17.31
C LYS A 81 -2.92 -2.45 18.77
N ILE A 82 -1.97 -2.44 19.69
CA ILE A 82 -2.24 -2.27 21.13
C ILE A 82 -2.93 -0.92 21.40
N GLN A 83 -2.64 0.10 20.60
CA GLN A 83 -3.25 1.44 20.69
C GLN A 83 -4.58 1.57 19.93
N GLY A 84 -5.09 0.49 19.33
CA GLY A 84 -6.38 0.49 18.64
C GLY A 84 -6.34 0.90 17.16
N TYR A 85 -5.18 0.78 16.50
CA TYR A 85 -4.99 1.01 15.07
C TYR A 85 -4.62 -0.30 14.35
N ASP A 86 -5.15 -0.52 13.15
CA ASP A 86 -4.95 -1.77 12.41
C ASP A 86 -3.56 -1.90 11.79
N GLN A 87 -2.96 -0.78 11.40
CA GLN A 87 -1.64 -0.66 10.77
C GLN A 87 -1.00 0.71 11.05
N VAL A 88 0.27 0.84 10.68
CA VAL A 88 1.00 2.11 10.70
C VAL A 88 1.06 2.76 9.30
N ILE A 89 1.17 4.08 9.26
CA ILE A 89 1.69 4.81 8.09
C ILE A 89 3.17 5.02 8.33
N TRP A 90 3.98 4.47 7.42
CA TRP A 90 5.41 4.67 7.41
C TRP A 90 5.75 6.06 6.87
N THR A 91 6.72 6.68 7.51
CA THR A 91 7.29 7.98 7.12
C THR A 91 8.75 7.80 6.73
N ASP A 92 9.31 8.81 6.06
CA ASP A 92 10.70 8.80 5.66
C ASP A 92 11.63 8.69 6.88
N ALA A 93 12.71 7.93 6.71
CA ALA A 93 13.62 7.62 7.81
C ALA A 93 14.43 8.82 8.34
N LYS A 94 14.43 9.96 7.65
CA LYS A 94 15.32 11.08 7.97
C LYS A 94 14.63 12.10 8.86
N THR A 95 13.43 12.53 8.49
CA THR A 95 12.71 13.59 9.21
C THR A 95 11.37 13.12 9.76
N HIS A 96 10.86 11.96 9.35
CA HIS A 96 9.51 11.50 9.67
C HIS A 96 8.42 12.50 9.24
N GLU A 97 8.71 13.38 8.28
CA GLU A 97 7.78 14.42 7.81
C GLU A 97 7.04 13.98 6.55
N TYR A 98 7.55 13.01 5.81
CA TYR A 98 6.99 12.58 4.53
C TYR A 98 6.40 11.19 4.60
N ILE A 99 5.18 11.03 4.12
CA ILE A 99 4.49 9.74 4.04
C ILE A 99 5.12 8.87 2.95
N GLU A 100 5.29 7.57 3.23
CA GLU A 100 5.79 6.58 2.29
C GLU A 100 4.77 5.47 1.96
N GLU A 101 4.35 4.69 2.97
CA GLU A 101 3.51 3.49 2.79
C GLU A 101 2.52 3.30 3.96
N ALA A 102 1.50 2.45 3.80
CA ALA A 102 0.55 2.07 4.84
C ALA A 102 0.65 0.58 5.14
N GLY A 103 1.31 0.21 6.25
CA GLY A 103 1.57 -1.16 6.64
C GLY A 103 2.42 -1.90 5.61
N THR A 104 1.77 -2.70 4.76
CA THR A 104 2.41 -3.46 3.66
C THR A 104 1.84 -3.09 2.28
N MET A 105 1.19 -1.93 2.20
CA MET A 105 0.53 -1.38 1.01
C MET A 105 1.17 -0.05 0.67
N ASN A 106 1.19 0.30 -0.62
CA ASN A 106 1.39 1.70 -1.00
C ASN A 106 0.18 2.52 -0.51
N ILE A 107 0.33 3.83 -0.38
CA ILE A 107 -0.75 4.73 0.01
C ILE A 107 -1.07 5.72 -1.12
N ALA A 108 -2.34 6.03 -1.28
CA ALA A 108 -2.82 7.03 -2.22
C ALA A 108 -3.85 7.95 -1.54
N ILE A 109 -3.86 9.20 -2.00
CA ILE A 109 -4.72 10.27 -1.53
C ILE A 109 -5.46 10.83 -2.74
N VAL A 110 -6.76 11.05 -2.62
CA VAL A 110 -7.55 11.75 -3.64
C VAL A 110 -8.17 13.01 -3.06
N MET A 111 -7.92 14.13 -3.72
CA MET A 111 -8.52 15.43 -3.43
C MET A 111 -8.52 16.31 -4.68
N ASP A 112 -9.56 17.12 -4.88
CA ASP A 112 -9.67 18.06 -6.02
C ASP A 112 -9.43 17.43 -7.41
N ASN A 113 -9.95 16.21 -7.66
CA ASN A 113 -9.71 15.44 -8.90
C ASN A 113 -8.22 15.06 -9.15
N ARG A 114 -7.39 15.10 -8.11
CA ARG A 114 -5.99 14.69 -8.13
C ARG A 114 -5.82 13.38 -7.38
N LEU A 115 -5.09 12.43 -7.97
CA LEU A 115 -4.56 11.26 -7.27
C LEU A 115 -3.10 11.53 -6.93
N ILE A 116 -2.81 11.58 -5.64
CA ILE A 116 -1.48 11.88 -5.10
C ILE A 116 -0.97 10.62 -4.41
N THR A 117 0.27 10.24 -4.69
CA THR A 117 0.93 9.11 -4.03
C THR A 117 2.43 9.38 -3.90
N PRO A 118 3.09 8.87 -2.84
CA PRO A 118 4.53 8.95 -2.71
C PRO A 118 5.26 8.50 -3.98
N LYS A 119 6.19 9.32 -4.47
CA LYS A 119 7.07 8.94 -5.61
C LYS A 119 7.97 7.78 -5.24
N LEU A 120 8.29 6.92 -6.20
CA LEU A 120 9.20 5.80 -5.96
C LEU A 120 10.59 6.29 -5.52
N SER A 121 11.18 5.54 -4.59
CA SER A 121 12.52 5.73 -4.04
C SER A 121 13.07 4.35 -3.63
N THR A 122 14.30 4.29 -3.15
CA THR A 122 14.85 3.05 -2.56
C THR A 122 14.13 2.63 -1.26
N SER A 123 13.34 3.52 -0.65
CA SER A 123 12.56 3.27 0.56
C SER A 123 11.09 2.95 0.28
N ILE A 124 10.64 2.87 -0.98
CA ILE A 124 9.24 2.57 -1.32
C ILE A 124 9.18 1.41 -2.30
N LEU A 125 8.30 0.44 -2.04
CA LEU A 125 8.14 -0.71 -2.91
C LEU A 125 7.32 -0.33 -4.14
N ASP A 126 7.80 -0.68 -5.33
CA ASP A 126 7.11 -0.44 -6.59
C ASP A 126 5.95 -1.45 -6.77
N GLY A 127 4.80 -1.11 -6.17
CA GLY A 127 3.65 -2.00 -6.15
C GLY A 127 2.94 -2.07 -7.49
N VAL A 128 2.73 -3.28 -7.99
CA VAL A 128 1.96 -3.52 -9.23
C VAL A 128 0.56 -2.89 -9.13
N THR A 129 -0.17 -3.08 -8.04
CA THR A 129 -1.50 -2.48 -7.85
C THR A 129 -1.43 -0.95 -7.84
N ARG A 130 -0.39 -0.34 -7.26
CA ARG A 130 -0.17 1.12 -7.31
C ARG A 130 -0.05 1.59 -8.76
N SER A 131 0.80 0.94 -9.56
CA SER A 131 0.99 1.28 -10.97
C SER A 131 -0.33 1.17 -11.78
N SER A 132 -1.13 0.12 -11.55
CA SER A 132 -2.42 -0.07 -12.21
C SER A 132 -3.44 1.00 -11.83
N ILE A 133 -3.53 1.37 -10.54
CA ILE A 133 -4.45 2.41 -10.06
C ILE A 133 -4.05 3.79 -10.63
N ILE A 134 -2.75 4.10 -10.69
CA ILE A 134 -2.25 5.32 -11.34
C ILE A 134 -2.70 5.37 -12.81
N GLN A 135 -2.54 4.28 -13.55
CA GLN A 135 -2.94 4.24 -14.96
C GLN A 135 -4.46 4.43 -15.12
N ILE A 136 -5.26 3.73 -14.32
CA ILE A 136 -6.73 3.89 -14.35
C ILE A 136 -7.14 5.31 -13.99
N ALA A 137 -6.49 5.96 -13.02
CA ALA A 137 -6.77 7.35 -12.67
C ALA A 137 -6.52 8.30 -13.84
N LYS A 138 -5.42 8.10 -14.60
CA LYS A 138 -5.14 8.86 -15.83
C LYS A 138 -6.24 8.67 -16.88
N ASP A 139 -6.72 7.44 -17.06
CA ASP A 139 -7.79 7.15 -18.02
C ASP A 139 -9.13 7.80 -17.64
N LEU A 140 -9.36 8.00 -16.34
CA LEU A 140 -10.52 8.71 -15.81
C LEU A 140 -10.36 10.25 -15.88
N GLY A 141 -9.26 10.76 -16.45
CA GLY A 141 -8.99 12.18 -16.57
C GLY A 141 -8.58 12.85 -15.26
N MET A 142 -8.11 12.09 -14.27
CA MET A 142 -7.56 12.64 -13.05
C MET A 142 -6.14 13.16 -13.28
N ILE A 143 -5.76 14.18 -12.53
CA ILE A 143 -4.36 14.63 -12.45
C ILE A 143 -3.64 13.65 -11.52
N VAL A 144 -2.51 13.08 -11.96
CA VAL A 144 -1.70 12.20 -11.11
C VAL A 144 -0.42 12.91 -10.67
N GLU A 145 -0.19 12.94 -9.35
CA GLU A 145 1.01 13.50 -8.74
C GLU A 145 1.79 12.40 -7.99
N GLU A 146 2.91 11.98 -8.57
CA GLU A 146 3.89 11.12 -7.89
C GLU A 146 4.98 12.00 -7.29
N ARG A 147 4.86 12.35 -6.01
CA ARG A 147 5.78 13.28 -5.31
C ARG A 147 5.94 12.92 -3.84
N LYS A 148 6.82 13.62 -3.12
CA LYS A 148 6.82 13.54 -1.65
C LYS A 148 5.53 14.18 -1.12
N VAL A 149 4.94 13.55 -0.10
CA VAL A 149 3.70 14.02 0.54
C VAL A 149 4.03 14.35 1.99
N GLN A 150 3.93 15.62 2.36
CA GLN A 150 4.27 16.05 3.71
C GLN A 150 3.08 15.80 4.66
N LEU A 151 3.35 15.38 5.89
CA LEU A 151 2.32 15.24 6.92
C LEU A 151 1.59 16.55 7.19
N GLN A 152 2.32 17.67 7.20
CA GLN A 152 1.74 19.00 7.42
C GLN A 152 0.74 19.37 6.33
N GLU A 153 1.07 19.11 5.06
CA GLU A 153 0.15 19.30 3.93
C GLU A 153 -1.17 18.53 4.17
N LEU A 154 -1.08 17.29 4.63
CA LEU A 154 -2.27 16.48 4.90
C LEU A 154 -3.11 17.06 6.05
N ILE A 155 -2.47 17.55 7.11
CA ILE A 155 -3.15 18.22 8.23
C ILE A 155 -3.88 19.46 7.76
N ASP A 156 -3.21 20.31 6.98
CA ASP A 156 -3.76 21.57 6.46
C ASP A 156 -4.97 21.30 5.56
N GLU A 157 -4.88 20.29 4.70
CA GLU A 157 -5.97 19.89 3.82
C GLU A 157 -7.18 19.37 4.64
N PHE A 158 -6.97 18.59 5.71
CA PHE A 158 -8.06 18.17 6.59
C PHE A 158 -8.74 19.37 7.29
N GLN A 159 -7.95 20.34 7.73
CA GLN A 159 -8.46 21.55 8.38
C GLN A 159 -9.21 22.48 7.42
N SER A 160 -8.91 22.43 6.13
CA SER A 160 -9.60 23.20 5.10
C SER A 160 -11.05 22.75 4.83
N GLY A 161 -11.43 21.56 5.31
CA GLY A 161 -12.78 21.00 5.12
C GLY A 161 -12.99 20.34 3.76
N LYS A 162 -11.94 20.14 2.96
CA LYS A 162 -12.02 19.41 1.68
C LYS A 162 -12.36 17.93 1.88
N LYS A 163 -12.97 17.33 0.84
CA LYS A 163 -13.15 15.88 0.76
C LYS A 163 -11.82 15.23 0.40
N ILE A 164 -11.22 14.53 1.36
CA ILE A 164 -9.96 13.83 1.19
C ILE A 164 -10.22 12.34 1.33
N GLU A 165 -10.01 11.58 0.26
CA GLU A 165 -10.05 10.13 0.31
C GLU A 165 -8.63 9.60 0.54
N ILE A 166 -8.45 8.64 1.44
CA ILE A 166 -7.15 8.00 1.67
C ILE A 166 -7.35 6.50 1.71
N PHE A 167 -6.48 5.78 1.01
CA PHE A 167 -6.57 4.32 0.91
C PHE A 167 -5.21 3.67 0.70
N GLY A 168 -5.06 2.47 1.25
CA GLY A 168 -3.97 1.57 0.93
C GLY A 168 -4.20 0.85 -0.39
N VAL A 169 -3.14 0.60 -1.15
CA VAL A 169 -3.17 -0.07 -2.45
C VAL A 169 -2.20 -1.25 -2.44
N GLY A 170 -2.68 -2.45 -2.78
CA GLY A 170 -1.84 -3.65 -2.79
C GLY A 170 -2.58 -4.91 -3.22
N THR A 171 -1.85 -5.96 -3.58
CA THR A 171 -2.42 -7.19 -4.19
C THR A 171 -3.53 -7.83 -3.34
N ALA A 172 -3.37 -7.86 -2.02
CA ALA A 172 -4.27 -8.57 -1.13
C ALA A 172 -5.64 -7.87 -0.97
N ALA A 173 -5.64 -6.54 -0.80
CA ALA A 173 -6.86 -5.76 -0.57
C ALA A 173 -7.37 -5.02 -1.81
N VAL A 174 -6.56 -4.95 -2.88
CA VAL A 174 -6.72 -4.08 -4.05
C VAL A 174 -6.67 -2.60 -3.66
N ILE A 175 -7.75 -2.13 -3.03
CA ILE A 175 -7.90 -0.83 -2.38
C ILE A 175 -8.52 -1.10 -1.01
N SER A 176 -7.83 -0.61 0.03
CA SER A 176 -8.25 -0.64 1.43
C SER A 176 -8.56 0.79 1.90
N PRO A 177 -9.83 1.18 2.03
CA PRO A 177 -10.23 2.49 2.55
C PRO A 177 -9.68 2.75 3.94
N VAL A 178 -9.32 4.00 4.25
CA VAL A 178 -8.86 4.40 5.59
C VAL A 178 -10.01 5.08 6.34
N LYS A 179 -10.37 4.53 7.50
CA LYS A 179 -11.41 5.07 8.39
C LYS A 179 -10.94 6.32 9.12
N CYS A 180 -9.74 6.24 9.69
CA CYS A 180 -9.10 7.36 10.37
C CYS A 180 -7.58 7.23 10.29
N ILE A 181 -6.91 8.37 10.42
CA ILE A 181 -5.47 8.47 10.58
C ILE A 181 -5.18 9.23 11.85
N ASN A 182 -4.40 8.63 12.75
CA ASN A 182 -3.83 9.35 13.88
C ASN A 182 -2.49 9.97 13.48
N ILE A 183 -2.42 11.30 13.53
CA ILE A 183 -1.21 12.08 13.30
C ILE A 183 -0.88 12.81 14.60
N LEU A 184 0.24 12.44 15.24
CA LEU A 184 0.72 13.06 16.49
C LEU A 184 -0.36 13.17 17.58
N GLY A 185 -1.18 12.12 17.74
CA GLY A 185 -2.24 12.07 18.75
C GLY A 185 -3.60 12.62 18.31
N THR A 186 -3.69 13.31 17.17
CA THR A 186 -4.96 13.81 16.62
C THR A 186 -5.50 12.85 15.56
N GLU A 187 -6.77 12.47 15.65
CA GLU A 187 -7.44 11.66 14.63
C GLU A 187 -8.09 12.53 13.55
N TYR A 188 -7.80 12.20 12.30
CA TYR A 188 -8.43 12.75 11.11
C TYR A 188 -9.23 11.66 10.39
N TYR A 189 -10.31 12.05 9.72
CA TYR A 189 -11.30 11.12 9.17
C TYR A 189 -11.43 11.33 7.66
N PRO A 190 -10.80 10.49 6.82
CA PRO A 190 -10.97 10.53 5.38
C PRO A 190 -12.42 10.31 4.93
N TYR A 191 -12.76 10.86 3.77
CA TYR A 191 -14.01 10.64 3.08
C TYR A 191 -14.10 9.19 2.57
N THR A 192 -15.14 8.48 3.01
CA THR A 192 -15.32 7.04 2.74
C THR A 192 -16.74 6.67 2.27
N ALA A 193 -17.53 7.65 1.83
CA ALA A 193 -18.88 7.39 1.33
C ALA A 193 -18.87 6.64 -0.02
N ASN A 194 -20.00 6.03 -0.38
CA ASN A 194 -20.11 5.15 -1.56
C ASN A 194 -19.80 5.81 -2.91
N ASP A 195 -19.86 7.15 -2.99
CA ASP A 195 -19.54 7.92 -4.19
C ASP A 195 -18.04 8.26 -4.32
N ALA A 196 -17.22 7.88 -3.33
CA ALA A 196 -15.77 8.10 -3.31
C ALA A 196 -15.09 7.51 -4.56
N THR A 197 -14.13 8.27 -5.08
CA THR A 197 -13.32 7.97 -6.26
C THR A 197 -12.56 6.65 -6.11
N MET A 198 -12.06 6.35 -4.90
CA MET A 198 -11.38 5.09 -4.61
C MET A 198 -12.22 3.85 -4.95
N PHE A 199 -13.55 3.91 -4.79
CA PHE A 199 -14.43 2.80 -5.15
C PHE A 199 -14.62 2.68 -6.66
N LYS A 200 -14.62 3.79 -7.39
CA LYS A 200 -14.61 3.79 -8.87
C LYS A 200 -13.32 3.17 -9.38
N LEU A 201 -12.17 3.57 -8.83
CA LEU A 201 -10.85 3.01 -9.15
C LEU A 201 -10.80 1.51 -8.86
N LYS A 202 -11.28 1.08 -7.67
CA LYS A 202 -11.34 -0.34 -7.27
C LYS A 202 -12.20 -1.15 -8.23
N LYS A 203 -13.38 -0.63 -8.59
CA LYS A 203 -14.30 -1.28 -9.51
C LYS A 203 -13.67 -1.48 -10.88
N GLN A 204 -13.06 -0.43 -11.46
CA GLN A 204 -12.40 -0.52 -12.77
C GLN A 204 -11.30 -1.57 -12.80
N LEU A 205 -10.42 -1.59 -11.79
CA LEU A 205 -9.36 -2.60 -11.71
C LEU A 205 -9.92 -4.02 -11.54
N ASN A 206 -10.95 -4.19 -10.72
CA ASN A 206 -11.60 -5.48 -10.53
C ASN A 206 -12.33 -5.96 -11.79
N ASP A 207 -12.97 -5.07 -12.54
CA ASP A 207 -13.63 -5.41 -13.80
C ASP A 207 -12.59 -5.89 -14.83
N ILE A 208 -11.42 -5.26 -14.90
CA ILE A 208 -10.31 -5.74 -15.75
C ILE A 208 -9.87 -7.12 -15.27
N ARG A 209 -9.50 -7.28 -13.99
CA ARG A 209 -8.98 -8.54 -13.43
C ARG A 209 -9.93 -9.73 -13.58
N LYS A 210 -11.24 -9.48 -13.62
CA LYS A 210 -12.28 -10.51 -13.77
C LYS A 210 -12.77 -10.66 -15.20
N GLY A 211 -12.17 -9.98 -16.17
CA GLY A 211 -12.55 -10.05 -17.60
C GLY A 211 -13.92 -9.45 -17.91
N ARG A 212 -14.44 -8.56 -17.05
CA ARG A 212 -15.74 -7.87 -17.24
C ARG A 212 -15.61 -6.61 -18.09
N SER A 213 -14.40 -6.07 -18.21
CA SER A 213 -14.07 -4.96 -19.10
C SER A 213 -12.86 -5.31 -19.97
N SER A 214 -12.68 -4.55 -21.05
CA SER A 214 -11.54 -4.72 -21.94
C SER A 214 -10.23 -4.45 -21.20
N ASP A 215 -9.30 -5.39 -21.25
CA ASP A 215 -7.94 -5.19 -20.79
C ASP A 215 -7.10 -4.50 -21.86
N LYS A 216 -7.11 -3.16 -21.85
CA LYS A 216 -6.35 -2.34 -22.81
C LYS A 216 -4.84 -2.42 -22.62
N TYR A 217 -4.39 -2.97 -21.49
CA TYR A 217 -2.99 -2.95 -21.05
C TYR A 217 -2.32 -4.31 -21.11
N ASN A 218 -3.07 -5.36 -21.47
CA ASN A 218 -2.62 -6.75 -21.43
C ASN A 218 -2.06 -7.12 -20.04
N TRP A 219 -2.75 -6.70 -18.97
CA TRP A 219 -2.42 -7.05 -17.59
C TRP A 219 -2.86 -8.46 -17.21
N ASN A 220 -3.94 -8.96 -17.81
CA ASN A 220 -4.41 -10.32 -17.58
C ASN A 220 -3.61 -11.31 -18.39
N TRP A 221 -3.13 -12.34 -17.70
CA TRP A 221 -2.58 -13.53 -18.32
C TRP A 221 -3.54 -14.70 -18.08
N PHE A 222 -4.04 -15.30 -19.16
CA PHE A 222 -4.94 -16.45 -19.09
C PHE A 222 -4.11 -17.73 -18.95
N ILE A 223 -4.41 -18.51 -17.91
CA ILE A 223 -3.77 -19.79 -17.56
C ILE A 223 -4.75 -20.92 -17.84
#